data_AF-A0A6I5NIL1-F1
#
_entry.id   AF-A0A6I5NIL1-F1
#
_cell.length_a   1.000
_cell.length_b   1.000
_cell.length_c   1.000
_cell.angle_alpha   90.00
_cell.angle_beta   90.00
_cell.angle_gamma   90.00
#
_symmetry.space_group_name_H-M   'P 1'
#
loop_
_entity.id
_entity.type
_entity.pdbx_description
1 polymer ?
#
loop_
_entity_poly.entity_id
_entity_poly.type
_entity_poly.pdbx_seq_one_letter_code
_entity_poly.pdbx_strand_id
1 'polypeptide(L)'
;MNFSPEKHPKQSFLFFIDDEINELKVSKMKLMISEITDKYNWINGAPKFVDDCQEFEDGDFLTIGGELEIYSALPPWGDRLPKEVDTIHLNEVKILINYLEKYSKETDSTISIEIDGTQIGWIENGISDTGITETLLMEWEKILKERE
;
A
#
# COMPACT_ATOMS: atom_id res chain seq x y z
N MET A 1 -29.09 -0.71 -1.91
CA MET A 1 -28.50 -0.26 -0.62
C MET A 1 -27.43 0.76 -0.97
N ASN A 2 -27.49 1.96 -0.40
CA ASN A 2 -26.57 3.04 -0.74
C ASN A 2 -25.22 2.83 -0.05
N PHE A 3 -24.12 3.18 -0.73
CA PHE A 3 -22.79 3.23 -0.14
C PHE A 3 -22.80 4.09 1.13
N SER A 4 -22.25 3.56 2.22
CA SER A 4 -22.14 4.24 3.51
C SER A 4 -20.69 4.16 3.96
N PRO A 5 -19.89 5.22 3.77
CA PRO A 5 -18.45 5.19 4.06
C PRO A 5 -18.11 4.65 5.45
N GLU A 6 -18.86 5.07 6.47
CA GLU A 6 -18.65 4.66 7.87
C GLU A 6 -18.93 3.18 8.17
N LYS A 7 -19.69 2.51 7.30
CA LYS A 7 -20.11 1.10 7.48
C LYS A 7 -19.49 0.17 6.45
N HIS A 8 -18.74 0.71 5.49
CA HIS A 8 -18.07 -0.08 4.48
C HIS A 8 -16.75 -0.61 5.06
N PRO A 9 -16.47 -1.93 4.93
CA PRO A 9 -15.24 -2.48 5.48
C PRO A 9 -14.01 -1.86 4.80
N LYS A 10 -12.96 -1.72 5.58
CA LYS A 10 -11.66 -1.23 5.12
C LYS A 10 -10.65 -2.36 5.11
N GLN A 11 -9.63 -2.20 4.30
CA GLN A 11 -8.46 -3.08 4.21
C GLN A 11 -7.22 -2.25 4.49
N SER A 12 -6.27 -2.87 5.17
CA SER A 12 -4.95 -2.29 5.44
C SER A 12 -4.01 -2.66 4.30
N PHE A 13 -3.47 -1.66 3.62
CA PHE A 13 -2.38 -1.80 2.65
C PHE A 13 -1.07 -1.45 3.35
N LEU A 14 -0.33 -2.46 3.77
CA LEU A 14 0.93 -2.32 4.50
C LEU A 14 2.10 -2.46 3.52
N PHE A 15 3.11 -1.61 3.69
CA PHE A 15 4.38 -1.75 3.00
C PHE A 15 5.51 -1.55 3.99
N PHE A 16 6.56 -2.36 3.91
CA PHE A 16 7.70 -2.27 4.81
C PHE A 16 8.99 -2.73 4.15
N ILE A 17 10.10 -2.28 4.73
CA ILE A 17 11.44 -2.66 4.30
C ILE A 17 11.69 -4.12 4.74
N ASP A 18 11.96 -4.98 3.78
CA ASP A 18 12.25 -6.41 3.98
C ASP A 18 13.74 -6.69 3.76
N ASP A 19 14.58 -5.94 4.47
CA ASP A 19 16.04 -6.06 4.43
C ASP A 19 16.70 -5.41 5.67
N GLU A 20 18.03 -5.25 5.63
CA GLU A 20 18.77 -4.55 6.69
C GLU A 20 18.37 -3.07 6.78
N ILE A 21 17.77 -2.71 7.91
CA ILE A 21 17.32 -1.36 8.24
C ILE A 21 18.49 -0.55 8.83
N ASN A 22 18.63 0.70 8.36
CA ASN A 22 19.53 1.69 8.92
C ASN A 22 18.87 3.07 9.00
N GLU A 23 19.48 4.00 9.72
CA GLU A 23 18.94 5.35 9.96
C GLU A 23 18.65 6.12 8.65
N LEU A 24 19.45 5.90 7.60
CA LEU A 24 19.25 6.55 6.30
C LEU A 24 17.96 6.06 5.63
N LYS A 25 17.74 4.74 5.62
CA LYS A 25 16.51 4.11 5.09
C LYS A 25 15.28 4.61 5.85
N VAL A 26 15.31 4.58 7.19
CA VAL A 26 14.22 5.09 8.04
C VAL A 26 13.92 6.56 7.75
N SER A 27 14.95 7.41 7.68
CA SER A 27 14.79 8.84 7.44
C SER A 27 14.19 9.11 6.05
N LYS A 28 14.66 8.39 5.03
CA LYS A 28 14.10 8.50 3.67
C LYS A 28 12.66 8.00 3.60
N MET A 29 12.29 6.95 4.31
CA MET A 29 10.92 6.43 4.36
C MET A 29 9.98 7.48 4.97
N LYS A 30 10.36 8.08 6.11
CA LYS A 30 9.61 9.18 6.74
C LYS A 30 9.41 10.36 5.79
N LEU A 31 10.47 10.76 5.08
CA LEU A 31 10.40 11.86 4.11
C LEU A 31 9.49 11.53 2.93
N MET A 32 9.57 10.31 2.40
CA MET A 32 8.72 9.86 1.29
C MET A 32 7.24 9.86 1.67
N ILE A 33 6.90 9.34 2.85
CA ILE A 33 5.52 9.34 3.37
C ILE A 33 5.04 10.77 3.65
N SER A 34 5.89 11.65 4.19
CA SER A 34 5.54 13.06 4.36
C SER A 34 5.27 13.73 3.01
N GLU A 35 6.13 13.52 2.01
CA GLU A 35 5.98 14.11 0.68
C GLU A 35 4.68 13.65 0.00
N ILE A 36 4.38 12.34 0.04
CA ILE A 36 3.18 11.81 -0.61
C ILE A 36 1.90 12.25 0.12
N THR A 37 1.96 12.40 1.44
CA THR A 37 0.85 12.90 2.26
C THR A 37 0.52 14.36 1.94
N ASP A 38 1.53 15.21 1.80
CA ASP A 38 1.34 16.65 1.54
C ASP A 38 0.93 16.95 0.09
N LYS A 39 1.29 16.08 -0.85
CA LYS A 39 1.13 16.32 -2.29
C LYS A 39 -0.21 15.89 -2.87
N TYR A 40 -0.87 14.91 -2.26
CA TYR A 40 -2.10 14.31 -2.79
C TYR A 40 -3.25 14.38 -1.79
N ASN A 41 -4.47 14.41 -2.31
CA ASN A 41 -5.68 14.30 -1.50
C ASN A 41 -6.10 12.84 -1.42
N TRP A 42 -6.36 12.38 -0.20
CA TRP A 42 -6.67 10.97 0.09
C TRP A 42 -8.11 10.83 0.57
N ILE A 43 -8.85 9.87 0.03
CA ILE A 43 -10.29 9.72 0.33
C ILE A 43 -10.57 9.12 1.71
N ASN A 44 -9.65 8.28 2.22
CA ASN A 44 -9.81 7.57 3.50
C ASN A 44 -8.67 7.86 4.49
N GLY A 45 -7.91 8.94 4.24
CA GLY A 45 -6.73 9.31 5.01
C GLY A 45 -5.43 8.98 4.27
N ALA A 46 -4.41 9.81 4.49
CA ALA A 46 -3.10 9.64 3.88
C ALA A 46 -2.35 8.43 4.47
N PRO A 47 -1.35 7.88 3.76
CA PRO A 47 -0.47 6.85 4.30
C PRO A 47 0.19 7.32 5.60
N LYS A 48 0.26 6.42 6.59
CA LYS A 48 0.89 6.68 7.88
C LYS A 48 2.21 5.95 7.96
N PHE A 49 3.22 6.58 8.54
CA PHE A 49 4.48 5.91 8.84
C PHE A 49 4.26 4.90 9.98
N VAL A 50 4.87 3.73 9.84
CA VAL A 50 4.85 2.65 10.83
C VAL A 50 6.29 2.36 11.26
N ASP A 51 6.53 2.43 12.57
CA ASP A 51 7.72 1.93 13.26
C ASP A 51 7.31 0.97 14.37
N ASP A 52 7.05 -0.29 14.00
CA ASP A 52 6.73 -1.33 14.98
C ASP A 52 7.98 -2.18 15.27
N CYS A 53 8.19 -2.49 16.55
CA CYS A 53 9.20 -3.43 17.00
C CYS A 53 8.44 -4.61 17.61
N GLN A 54 8.39 -5.72 16.89
CA GLN A 54 7.82 -6.95 17.42
C GLN A 54 8.93 -7.84 17.96
N GLU A 55 8.92 -8.06 19.28
CA GLU A 55 9.79 -9.01 19.95
C GLU A 55 9.31 -10.44 19.65
N PHE A 56 10.12 -11.25 18.97
CA PHE A 56 9.88 -12.69 18.81
C PHE A 56 10.92 -13.50 19.58
N GLU A 57 10.60 -14.76 19.91
CA GLU A 57 11.55 -15.66 20.59
C GLU A 57 12.87 -15.86 19.80
N ASP A 58 12.83 -15.70 18.47
CA ASP A 58 13.97 -15.82 17.56
C ASP A 58 14.64 -14.46 17.21
N GLY A 59 14.21 -13.36 17.85
CA GLY A 59 14.80 -12.03 17.70
C GLY A 59 13.76 -10.93 17.44
N ASP A 60 14.18 -9.67 17.62
CA ASP A 60 13.32 -8.51 17.38
C ASP A 60 13.21 -8.25 15.87
N PHE A 61 11.98 -8.23 15.35
CA PHE A 61 11.70 -7.80 13.99
C PHE A 61 11.26 -6.33 14.03
N LEU A 62 12.06 -5.49 13.39
CA LEU A 62 11.77 -4.08 13.22
C LEU A 62 11.02 -3.89 11.89
N THR A 63 9.77 -3.47 11.96
CA THR A 63 8.95 -3.11 10.80
C THR A 63 9.02 -1.61 10.59
N ILE A 64 9.74 -1.20 9.54
CA ILE A 64 9.79 0.21 9.10
C ILE A 64 9.11 0.34 7.75
N GLY A 65 8.10 1.19 7.68
CA GLY A 65 7.35 1.38 6.46
C GLY A 65 6.16 2.30 6.62
N GLY A 66 5.03 1.89 6.07
CA GLY A 66 3.79 2.62 6.24
C GLY A 66 2.55 1.83 5.87
N GLU A 67 1.41 2.42 6.20
CA GLU A 67 0.09 1.84 6.05
C GLU A 67 -0.84 2.82 5.34
N LEU A 68 -1.61 2.35 4.37
CA LEU A 68 -2.71 3.07 3.73
C LEU A 68 -4.01 2.28 3.92
N GLU A 69 -5.05 2.91 4.46
CA GLU A 69 -6.38 2.29 4.58
C GLU A 69 -7.19 2.53 3.30
N ILE A 70 -7.70 1.46 2.67
CA ILE A 70 -8.59 1.53 1.50
C ILE A 70 -9.95 0.88 1.80
N TYR A 71 -11.02 1.29 1.11
CA TYR A 71 -12.30 0.57 1.21
C TYR A 71 -12.21 -0.78 0.49
N SER A 72 -12.76 -1.84 1.11
CA SER A 72 -12.72 -3.17 0.52
C SER A 72 -13.56 -3.25 -0.74
N ALA A 73 -12.92 -3.70 -1.82
CA ALA A 73 -13.57 -4.05 -3.08
C ALA A 73 -13.91 -5.56 -3.17
N LEU A 74 -13.60 -6.35 -2.14
CA LEU A 74 -13.83 -7.79 -2.13
C LEU A 74 -15.32 -8.14 -1.91
N PRO A 75 -15.82 -9.24 -2.48
CA PRO A 75 -17.17 -9.74 -2.19
C PRO A 75 -17.38 -10.00 -0.69
N PRO A 76 -18.59 -9.74 -0.14
CA PRO A 76 -19.79 -9.22 -0.81
C PRO A 76 -19.87 -7.69 -0.85
N TRP A 77 -18.81 -6.98 -0.46
CA TRP A 77 -18.82 -5.53 -0.25
C TRP A 77 -18.51 -4.75 -1.53
N GLY A 78 -17.72 -5.33 -2.43
CA GLY A 78 -17.31 -4.73 -3.70
C GLY A 78 -18.47 -4.18 -4.55
N ASP A 79 -19.61 -4.88 -4.60
CA ASP A 79 -20.80 -4.45 -5.35
C ASP A 79 -21.45 -3.18 -4.80
N ARG A 80 -21.13 -2.82 -3.55
CA ARG A 80 -21.64 -1.63 -2.87
C ARG A 80 -20.66 -0.47 -2.90
N LEU A 81 -19.42 -0.71 -3.31
CA LEU A 81 -18.40 0.33 -3.44
C LEU A 81 -18.64 1.08 -4.76
N PRO A 82 -18.86 2.40 -4.75
CA PRO A 82 -19.02 3.16 -5.97
C PRO A 82 -17.75 3.02 -6.83
N LYS A 83 -17.93 2.77 -8.12
CA LYS A 83 -16.82 2.64 -9.08
C LYS A 83 -15.85 3.83 -9.03
N GLU A 84 -16.38 5.04 -8.80
CA GLU A 84 -15.58 6.27 -8.63
C GLU A 84 -14.64 6.20 -7.42
N VAL A 85 -15.12 5.71 -6.27
CA VAL A 85 -14.32 5.53 -5.05
C VAL A 85 -13.25 4.46 -5.26
N ASP A 86 -13.64 3.33 -5.85
CA ASP A 86 -12.74 2.22 -6.16
C ASP A 86 -11.64 2.64 -7.17
N THR A 87 -12.00 3.47 -8.16
CA THR A 87 -11.05 4.07 -9.11
C THR A 87 -10.08 5.04 -8.41
N ILE A 88 -10.55 5.82 -7.43
CA ILE A 88 -9.68 6.70 -6.64
C ILE A 88 -8.66 5.86 -5.85
N HIS A 89 -9.09 4.79 -5.20
CA HIS A 89 -8.19 3.90 -4.46
C HIS A 89 -7.13 3.24 -5.35
N LEU A 90 -7.51 2.77 -6.54
CA LEU A 90 -6.52 2.26 -7.50
C LEU A 90 -5.47 3.32 -7.84
N ASN A 91 -5.87 4.58 -8.03
CA ASN A 91 -4.94 5.66 -8.32
C ASN A 91 -4.05 6.02 -7.11
N GLU A 92 -4.61 6.04 -5.90
CA GLU A 92 -3.87 6.22 -4.65
C GLU A 92 -2.79 5.14 -4.48
N VAL A 93 -3.15 3.87 -4.70
CA VAL A 93 -2.20 2.75 -4.65
C VAL A 93 -1.13 2.87 -5.72
N LYS A 94 -1.48 3.20 -6.97
CA LYS A 94 -0.47 3.43 -8.03
C LYS A 94 0.51 4.55 -7.69
N ILE A 95 0.00 5.65 -7.12
CA ILE A 95 0.84 6.76 -6.66
C ILE A 95 1.82 6.26 -5.60
N LEU A 96 1.34 5.50 -4.61
CA LEU A 96 2.17 4.91 -3.57
C LEU A 96 3.24 3.96 -4.16
N ILE A 97 2.86 3.03 -5.03
CA ILE A 97 3.79 2.10 -5.69
C ILE A 97 4.90 2.85 -6.43
N ASN A 98 4.59 3.89 -7.20
CA ASN A 98 5.60 4.69 -7.90
C ASN A 98 6.62 5.34 -6.94
N TYR A 99 6.16 5.80 -5.77
CA TYR A 99 7.03 6.35 -4.73
C TYR A 99 7.89 5.27 -4.07
N LEU A 100 7.35 4.08 -3.86
CA LEU A 100 8.07 2.93 -3.31
C LEU A 100 9.13 2.39 -4.29
N GLU A 101 8.83 2.35 -5.59
CA GLU A 101 9.82 2.01 -6.63
C GLU A 101 10.98 3.00 -6.64
N LYS A 102 10.68 4.31 -6.58
CA LYS A 102 11.71 5.34 -6.49
C LYS A 102 12.54 5.18 -5.21
N TYR A 103 11.89 4.96 -4.07
CA TYR A 103 12.55 4.73 -2.79
C TYR A 103 13.49 3.52 -2.86
N SER A 104 12.97 2.35 -3.27
CA SER A 104 13.71 1.10 -3.42
C SER A 104 14.97 1.29 -4.28
N LYS A 105 14.85 1.99 -5.41
CA LYS A 105 15.99 2.31 -6.28
C LYS A 105 17.02 3.22 -5.64
N GLU A 106 16.59 4.19 -4.85
CA GLU A 106 17.47 5.19 -4.22
C GLU A 106 18.13 4.70 -2.93
N THR A 107 17.62 3.64 -2.32
CA THR A 107 18.11 3.09 -1.06
C THR A 107 18.64 1.68 -1.18
N ASP A 108 18.59 1.08 -2.37
CA ASP A 108 18.92 -0.32 -2.61
C ASP A 108 18.17 -1.21 -1.62
N SER A 109 16.84 -1.06 -1.60
CA SER A 109 15.99 -1.74 -0.62
C SER A 109 14.93 -2.61 -1.24
N THR A 110 14.68 -3.74 -0.60
CA THR A 110 13.54 -4.60 -0.89
C THR A 110 12.36 -4.15 -0.05
N ILE A 111 11.21 -3.91 -0.69
CA ILE A 111 9.98 -3.50 -0.03
C ILE A 111 8.96 -4.60 -0.20
N SER A 112 8.48 -5.18 0.90
CA SER A 112 7.34 -6.08 0.90
C SER A 112 6.03 -5.30 0.96
N ILE A 113 5.01 -5.78 0.25
CA ILE A 113 3.66 -5.23 0.24
C ILE A 113 2.67 -6.30 0.66
N GLU A 114 1.79 -5.93 1.59
CA GLU A 114 0.74 -6.77 2.12
C GLU A 114 -0.62 -6.08 2.08
N ILE A 115 -1.67 -6.87 1.92
CA ILE A 115 -3.06 -6.44 2.11
C ILE A 115 -3.68 -7.32 3.18
N ASP A 116 -4.13 -6.71 4.28
CA ASP A 116 -4.70 -7.39 5.45
C ASP A 116 -3.81 -8.56 5.95
N GLY A 117 -2.49 -8.35 5.98
CA GLY A 117 -1.49 -9.35 6.40
C GLY A 117 -1.24 -10.47 5.38
N THR A 118 -1.80 -10.38 4.18
CA THR A 118 -1.49 -11.29 3.06
C THR A 118 -0.46 -10.64 2.15
N GLN A 119 0.70 -11.27 2.01
CA GLN A 119 1.74 -10.81 1.09
C GLN A 119 1.24 -10.83 -0.36
N ILE A 120 1.37 -9.69 -1.04
CA ILE A 120 0.94 -9.49 -2.43
C ILE A 120 2.13 -9.58 -3.38
N GLY A 121 3.28 -9.03 -2.97
CA GLY A 121 4.49 -9.02 -3.77
C GLY A 121 5.55 -8.12 -3.17
N TRP A 122 6.64 -7.93 -3.90
CA TRP A 122 7.75 -7.09 -3.49
C TRP A 122 8.22 -6.13 -4.59
N ILE A 123 8.90 -5.07 -4.15
CA ILE A 123 9.62 -4.13 -5.00
C ILE A 123 11.11 -4.25 -4.69
N GLU A 124 11.92 -4.53 -5.69
CA GLU A 124 13.37 -4.67 -5.55
C GLU A 124 14.07 -3.88 -6.66
N ASN A 125 15.13 -3.14 -6.33
CA ASN A 125 15.85 -2.29 -7.29
C ASN A 125 14.94 -1.30 -8.05
N GLY A 126 13.84 -0.88 -7.41
CA GLY A 126 12.81 -0.04 -8.00
C GLY A 126 11.96 -0.71 -9.09
N ILE A 127 11.86 -2.02 -9.06
CA ILE A 127 11.05 -2.82 -9.98
C ILE A 127 10.04 -3.61 -9.16
N SER A 128 8.75 -3.36 -9.39
CA SER A 128 7.67 -4.17 -8.86
C SER A 128 7.62 -5.56 -9.52
N ASP A 129 7.37 -6.60 -8.73
CA ASP A 129 7.19 -7.97 -9.23
C ASP A 129 5.84 -8.16 -9.96
N THR A 130 5.56 -9.41 -10.39
CA THR A 130 4.29 -9.77 -11.05
C THR A 130 3.11 -9.82 -10.08
N GLY A 131 3.35 -9.98 -8.78
CA GLY A 131 2.31 -9.89 -7.75
C GLY A 131 1.72 -8.49 -7.71
N ILE A 132 2.56 -7.46 -7.72
CA ILE A 132 2.12 -6.07 -7.75
C ILE A 132 1.61 -5.67 -9.14
N THR A 133 2.40 -5.91 -10.18
CA THR A 133 2.08 -5.38 -11.52
C THR A 133 0.90 -6.11 -12.15
N GLU A 134 0.90 -7.45 -12.14
CA GLU A 134 -0.13 -8.24 -12.80
C GLU A 134 -1.31 -8.51 -11.89
N THR A 135 -1.05 -9.00 -10.67
CA THR A 135 -2.12 -9.49 -9.80
C THR A 135 -2.86 -8.35 -9.10
N LEU A 136 -2.15 -7.35 -8.59
CA LEU A 136 -2.78 -6.22 -7.91
C LEU A 136 -3.26 -5.16 -8.90
N LEU A 137 -2.37 -4.57 -9.70
CA LEU A 137 -2.70 -3.38 -10.48
C LEU A 137 -3.49 -3.69 -11.75
N MET A 138 -3.04 -4.66 -12.57
CA MET A 138 -3.71 -4.96 -13.84
C MET A 138 -5.08 -5.63 -13.65
N GLU A 139 -5.21 -6.61 -12.74
CA GLU A 139 -6.52 -7.22 -12.49
C GLU A 139 -7.52 -6.24 -11.85
N TRP A 140 -7.06 -5.35 -10.95
CA TRP A 140 -7.95 -4.32 -10.38
C TRP A 140 -8.43 -3.34 -11.47
N GLU A 141 -7.55 -2.89 -12.36
CA GLU A 141 -7.94 -2.10 -13.53
C GLU A 141 -8.97 -2.80 -14.41
N LYS A 142 -8.77 -4.10 -14.66
CA LYS A 142 -9.64 -4.89 -15.51
C LYS A 142 -11.02 -5.03 -14.89
N ILE A 143 -11.12 -5.34 -13.60
CA ILE A 143 -12.39 -5.41 -12.86
C ILE A 143 -13.13 -4.05 -12.94
N LEU A 144 -12.42 -2.93 -12.77
CA LEU A 144 -13.03 -1.61 -12.88
C LEU A 144 -13.55 -1.31 -14.30
N LYS A 145 -12.84 -1.76 -15.33
CA LYS A 145 -13.30 -1.66 -16.74
C LYS A 145 -14.50 -2.55 -17.01
N GLU A 146 -14.58 -3.74 -16.42
CA GLU A 146 -15.71 -4.68 -16.58
C GLU A 146 -16.99 -4.23 -15.83
N ARG A 147 -16.86 -3.35 -14.82
CA ARG A 147 -17.99 -2.71 -14.11
C ARG A 147 -18.68 -1.58 -14.93
N GLU A 148 -18.49 -1.54 -16.24
CA GLU A 148 -19.20 -0.61 -17.15
C GLU A 148 -20.67 -0.98 -17.39
#